data_AF-A0A2Z6SC65-F1
#
_entry.id   AF-A0A2Z6SC65-F1
#
_cell.length_a   1.000
_cell.length_b   1.000
_cell.length_c   1.000
_cell.angle_alpha   90.00
_cell.angle_beta   90.00
_cell.angle_gamma   90.00
#
_symmetry.space_group_name_H-M   'P 1'
#
loop_
_entity.id
_entity.type
_entity.pdbx_description
1 polymer ?
#
loop_
_entity_poly.entity_id
_entity_poly.type
_entity_poly.pdbx_seq_one_letter_code
_entity_poly.pdbx_strand_id
1 'polypeptide(L)'
;MENNGELQLYSYTLSNGKVNRRFEKFWTWLQRETTAFRIPNNIKMLNIFKEILYLEDQVYLKENRGKLRELQKLITYSKNDIMYPKAWINIDLTNEIIKKFIESNNFEEEIIEYSSLDDDIHKNDIYQEIYNILKEGG
;
A
#
# COMPACT_ATOMS: atom_id res chain seq x y z
N MET A 1 9.98 -42.71 -9.31
CA MET A 1 8.72 -42.54 -10.07
C MET A 1 7.98 -41.38 -9.44
N GLU A 2 8.02 -40.24 -10.13
CA GLU A 2 7.20 -39.07 -9.87
C GLU A 2 5.70 -39.41 -10.06
N ASN A 3 4.81 -38.77 -9.31
CA ASN A 3 3.77 -37.97 -9.97
C ASN A 3 3.12 -36.94 -9.03
N ASN A 4 3.12 -35.72 -9.55
CA ASN A 4 2.42 -34.50 -9.20
C ASN A 4 1.05 -34.66 -8.51
N GLY A 5 0.92 -33.90 -7.43
CA GLY A 5 -0.30 -33.16 -7.10
C GLY A 5 0.18 -31.81 -6.55
N GLU A 6 0.84 -30.97 -7.34
CA GLU A 6 0.11 -29.95 -8.11
C GLU A 6 -1.13 -29.46 -7.36
N LEU A 7 -0.88 -28.76 -6.25
CA LEU A 7 -1.44 -27.44 -5.95
C LEU A 7 -0.68 -26.94 -4.71
N GLN A 8 0.59 -26.60 -4.93
CA GLN A 8 1.17 -25.44 -4.24
C GLN A 8 0.33 -24.24 -4.68
N LEU A 9 -0.85 -24.10 -4.09
CA LEU A 9 -1.61 -22.87 -4.10
C LEU A 9 -0.64 -21.88 -3.47
N TYR A 10 0.03 -21.08 -4.31
CA TYR A 10 0.81 -19.93 -3.92
C TYR A 10 -0.14 -19.05 -3.09
N SER A 11 -0.21 -19.33 -1.80
CA SER A 11 -0.88 -18.51 -0.82
C SER A 11 0.02 -17.30 -0.71
N TYR A 12 -0.21 -16.35 -1.61
CA TYR A 12 0.36 -15.01 -1.61
C TYR A 12 -0.14 -14.31 -0.34
N THR A 13 0.38 -14.76 0.79
CA THR A 13 0.02 -14.25 2.10
C THR A 13 0.80 -12.97 2.21
N LEU A 14 0.20 -11.87 1.76
CA LEU A 14 0.74 -10.52 1.91
C LEU A 14 1.16 -10.35 3.37
N SER A 15 2.48 -10.34 3.59
CA SER A 15 3.05 -10.08 4.91
C SER A 15 2.56 -8.73 5.39
N ASN A 16 2.28 -8.62 6.70
CA ASN A 16 1.85 -7.36 7.31
C ASN A 16 2.82 -6.21 6.99
N GLY A 17 4.12 -6.49 6.85
CA GLY A 17 5.11 -5.49 6.43
C GLY A 17 4.86 -4.95 5.02
N LYS A 18 4.52 -5.82 4.06
CA LYS A 18 4.18 -5.42 2.69
C LYS A 18 2.86 -4.62 2.66
N VAL A 19 1.84 -5.06 3.41
CA VAL A 19 0.57 -4.33 3.53
C VAL A 19 0.79 -2.92 4.07
N ASN A 20 1.57 -2.78 5.15
CA ASN A 20 1.85 -1.49 5.76
C ASN A 20 2.55 -0.53 4.80
N ARG A 21 3.59 -0.97 4.09
CA ARG A 21 4.31 -0.14 3.10
C ARG A 21 3.41 0.35 1.97
N ARG A 22 2.59 -0.55 1.41
CA ARG A 22 1.61 -0.19 0.37
C ARG A 22 0.56 0.77 0.91
N PHE A 23 0.12 0.57 2.15
CA PHE A 23 -0.81 1.47 2.83
C PHE A 23 -0.21 2.86 3.05
N GLU A 24 1.05 2.97 3.46
CA GLU A 24 1.76 4.25 3.62
C GLU A 24 1.86 5.03 2.31
N LYS A 25 2.14 4.35 1.19
CA LYS A 25 2.14 4.98 -0.15
C LYS A 25 0.74 5.46 -0.55
N PHE A 26 -0.27 4.61 -0.36
CA PHE A 26 -1.67 4.96 -0.59
C PHE A 26 -2.07 6.19 0.23
N TRP A 27 -1.75 6.20 1.52
CA TRP A 27 -2.06 7.28 2.45
C TRP A 27 -1.37 8.58 2.06
N THR A 28 -0.07 8.52 1.76
CA THR A 28 0.72 9.68 1.32
C THR A 28 0.12 10.31 0.05
N TRP A 29 -0.23 9.49 -0.93
CA TRP A 29 -0.90 9.98 -2.14
C TRP A 29 -2.27 10.61 -1.81
N LEU A 30 -3.09 9.94 -0.99
CA LEU A 30 -4.42 10.43 -0.64
C LEU A 30 -4.38 11.77 0.11
N GLN A 31 -3.41 11.93 1.02
CA GLN A 31 -3.17 13.19 1.72
C GLN A 31 -2.82 14.33 0.77
N ARG A 32 -2.00 14.05 -0.26
CA ARG A 32 -1.63 15.03 -1.29
C ARG A 32 -2.84 15.53 -2.09
N GLU A 33 -3.73 14.62 -2.48
CA GLU A 33 -4.85 14.96 -3.37
C GLU A 33 -6.07 15.55 -2.63
N THR A 34 -6.35 15.09 -1.41
CA THR A 34 -7.62 15.37 -0.71
C THR A 34 -7.50 16.00 0.66
N THR A 35 -6.28 16.16 1.20
CA THR A 35 -6.00 16.48 2.61
C THR A 35 -6.76 15.57 3.58
N ALA A 36 -6.21 14.39 3.84
CA ALA A 36 -6.74 13.43 4.79
C ALA A 36 -6.04 13.60 6.16
N PHE A 37 -6.80 13.79 7.24
CA PHE A 37 -6.24 14.31 8.51
C PHE A 37 -6.24 13.31 9.67
N ARG A 38 -7.12 12.31 9.67
CA ARG A 38 -7.26 11.43 10.84
C ARG A 38 -7.57 9.99 10.45
N ILE A 39 -6.81 9.08 11.07
CA ILE A 39 -7.07 7.64 11.12
C ILE A 39 -7.55 7.31 12.54
N PRO A 40 -8.85 7.09 12.77
CA PRO A 40 -9.37 6.77 14.10
C PRO A 40 -9.08 5.32 14.53
N ASN A 41 -8.82 4.40 13.59
CA ASN A 41 -8.49 2.99 13.90
C ASN A 41 -7.58 2.38 12.83
N ASN A 42 -6.28 2.33 13.11
CA ASN A 42 -5.25 1.82 12.18
C ASN A 42 -5.44 0.31 11.89
N ILE A 43 -5.75 -0.51 12.89
CA ILE A 43 -5.87 -1.98 12.73
C ILE A 43 -7.02 -2.34 11.79
N LYS A 44 -8.22 -1.78 12.03
CA LYS A 44 -9.39 -2.06 11.17
C LYS A 44 -9.15 -1.59 9.73
N MET A 45 -8.50 -0.44 9.58
CA MET A 45 -8.18 0.15 8.29
C MET A 45 -7.20 -0.72 7.50
N LEU A 46 -6.11 -1.17 8.13
CA LEU A 46 -5.13 -2.07 7.51
C LEU A 46 -5.75 -3.41 7.12
N ASN A 47 -6.66 -3.96 7.92
CA ASN A 47 -7.37 -5.20 7.57
C ASN A 47 -8.25 -5.01 6.33
N ILE A 48 -9.03 -3.93 6.26
CA ILE A 48 -9.85 -3.63 5.07
C ILE A 48 -8.94 -3.37 3.86
N PHE A 49 -7.85 -2.63 4.04
CA PHE A 49 -6.89 -2.38 2.96
C PHE A 49 -6.24 -3.68 2.47
N LYS A 50 -5.92 -4.62 3.38
CA LYS A 50 -5.43 -5.96 3.02
C LYS A 50 -6.46 -6.73 2.19
N GLU A 51 -7.73 -6.68 2.56
CA GLU A 51 -8.81 -7.27 1.76
C GLU A 51 -8.90 -6.62 0.37
N ILE A 52 -8.74 -5.30 0.27
CA ILE A 52 -8.70 -4.60 -1.02
C ILE A 52 -7.49 -5.03 -1.86
N LEU A 53 -6.31 -5.22 -1.25
CA LEU A 53 -5.13 -5.74 -1.96
C LEU A 53 -5.36 -7.14 -2.54
N TYR A 54 -6.12 -8.01 -1.84
CA TYR A 54 -6.49 -9.33 -2.37
C TYR A 54 -7.45 -9.28 -3.54
N LEU A 55 -8.17 -8.18 -3.74
CA LEU A 55 -9.03 -7.98 -4.90
C LEU A 55 -8.22 -7.53 -6.12
N GLU A 56 -7.00 -7.04 -5.94
CA GLU A 56 -6.14 -6.50 -7.02
C GLU A 56 -6.96 -5.55 -7.93
N ASP A 57 -6.95 -5.79 -9.24
CA ASP A 57 -7.70 -5.00 -10.21
C ASP A 57 -9.22 -5.18 -10.08
N GLN A 58 -9.71 -6.29 -9.52
CA GLN A 58 -11.14 -6.57 -9.37
C GLN A 58 -11.85 -5.57 -8.44
N VAL A 59 -11.12 -4.66 -7.78
CA VAL A 59 -11.69 -3.54 -7.01
C VAL A 59 -12.60 -2.63 -7.84
N TYR A 60 -12.46 -2.60 -9.18
CA TYR A 60 -13.37 -1.82 -10.05
C TYR A 60 -14.78 -2.42 -10.12
N LEU A 61 -14.95 -3.72 -9.83
CA LEU A 61 -16.24 -4.39 -9.89
C LEU A 61 -17.21 -3.81 -8.87
N LYS A 62 -18.48 -3.69 -9.27
CA LYS A 62 -19.53 -3.04 -8.46
C LYS A 62 -19.73 -3.72 -7.11
N GLU A 63 -19.61 -5.04 -7.03
CA GLU A 63 -19.67 -5.80 -5.78
C GLU A 63 -18.51 -5.48 -4.82
N ASN A 64 -17.32 -5.21 -5.36
CA ASN A 64 -16.09 -5.02 -4.60
C ASN A 64 -15.89 -3.58 -4.14
N ARG A 65 -16.53 -2.61 -4.80
CA ARG A 65 -16.56 -1.19 -4.40
C ARG A 65 -17.06 -0.96 -2.98
N GLY A 66 -17.84 -1.89 -2.42
CA GLY A 66 -18.27 -1.84 -1.01
C GLY A 66 -17.09 -1.77 -0.04
N LYS A 67 -16.02 -2.55 -0.28
CA LYS A 67 -14.82 -2.59 0.57
C LYS A 67 -14.05 -1.28 0.55
N LEU A 68 -13.90 -0.67 -0.63
CA LEU A 68 -13.28 0.65 -0.74
C LEU A 68 -14.10 1.72 -0.01
N ARG A 69 -15.42 1.68 -0.11
CA ARG A 69 -16.31 2.60 0.63
C ARG A 69 -16.21 2.41 2.14
N GLU A 70 -16.01 1.18 2.61
CA GLU A 70 -15.73 0.91 4.03
C GLU A 70 -14.41 1.53 4.47
N LEU A 71 -13.36 1.45 3.65
CA LEU A 71 -12.10 2.14 3.90
C LEU A 71 -12.29 3.66 3.97
N GLN A 72 -12.98 4.24 2.98
CA GLN A 72 -13.26 5.68 2.92
C GLN A 72 -14.09 6.18 4.12
N LYS A 73 -14.99 5.35 4.69
CA LYS A 73 -15.75 5.68 5.91
C LYS A 73 -14.87 5.88 7.15
N LEU A 74 -13.68 5.28 7.16
CA LEU A 74 -12.75 5.39 8.27
C LEU A 74 -11.82 6.61 8.14
N ILE A 75 -11.89 7.35 7.04
CA ILE A 75 -11.00 8.48 6.76
C ILE A 75 -11.77 9.78 6.87
N THR A 76 -11.18 10.75 7.59
CA THR A 76 -11.67 12.13 7.59
C THR A 76 -11.01 12.93 6.48
N TYR A 77 -11.82 13.38 5.53
CA TYR A 77 -11.40 14.19 4.39
C TYR A 77 -11.75 15.66 4.61
N SER A 78 -10.81 16.55 4.29
CA SER A 78 -10.98 18.00 4.40
C SER A 78 -10.15 18.68 3.32
N LYS A 79 -10.56 19.81 2.74
CA LYS A 79 -9.70 20.58 1.84
C LYS A 79 -9.99 22.05 2.02
N ASN A 80 -8.94 22.86 2.23
CA ASN A 80 -9.07 24.31 2.46
C ASN A 80 -10.12 24.64 3.54
N ASP A 81 -9.99 24.03 4.72
CA ASP A 81 -10.91 24.15 5.87
C ASP A 81 -12.35 23.63 5.66
N ILE A 82 -12.69 23.12 4.48
CA ILE A 82 -13.97 22.46 4.20
C ILE A 82 -13.87 20.99 4.53
N MET A 83 -14.65 20.51 5.50
CA MET A 83 -14.77 19.08 5.80
C MET A 83 -15.75 18.41 4.81
N TYR A 84 -15.42 17.20 4.35
CA TYR A 84 -16.29 16.40 3.49
C TYR A 84 -16.91 15.24 4.27
N PRO A 85 -17.96 15.50 5.06
CA PRO A 85 -18.67 14.43 5.75
C PRO A 85 -19.29 13.51 4.70
N LYS A 86 -18.97 12.20 4.77
CA LYS A 86 -19.46 11.17 3.83
C LYS A 86 -18.78 11.13 2.45
N ALA A 87 -17.45 11.33 2.41
CA ALA A 87 -16.65 11.19 1.19
C ALA A 87 -16.89 9.88 0.39
N TRP A 88 -17.27 8.78 1.05
CA TRP A 88 -17.61 7.50 0.40
C TRP A 88 -18.88 7.51 -0.48
N ILE A 89 -19.67 8.59 -0.43
CA ILE A 89 -20.83 8.80 -1.32
C ILE A 89 -20.38 9.42 -2.66
N ASN A 90 -19.26 10.15 -2.66
CA ASN A 90 -18.73 10.79 -3.85
C ASN A 90 -18.16 9.72 -4.80
N ILE A 91 -18.89 9.46 -5.88
CA ILE A 91 -18.55 8.44 -6.88
C ILE A 91 -17.27 8.80 -7.63
N ASP A 92 -17.03 10.08 -7.90
CA ASP A 92 -15.85 10.55 -8.63
C ASP A 92 -14.60 10.31 -7.79
N LEU A 93 -14.63 10.65 -6.50
CA LEU A 93 -13.55 10.35 -5.56
C LEU A 93 -13.28 8.83 -5.46
N THR A 94 -14.34 8.01 -5.35
CA THR A 94 -14.17 6.55 -5.34
C THR A 94 -13.53 6.06 -6.64
N ASN A 95 -13.92 6.60 -7.79
CA ASN A 95 -13.36 6.23 -9.09
C ASN A 95 -11.89 6.67 -9.22
N GLU A 96 -11.53 7.86 -8.75
CA GLU A 96 -10.15 8.33 -8.72
C GLU A 96 -9.26 7.44 -7.87
N ILE A 97 -9.73 7.04 -6.69
CA ILE A 97 -8.99 6.12 -5.83
C ILE A 97 -8.80 4.76 -6.50
N ILE A 98 -9.84 4.19 -7.13
CA ILE A 98 -9.75 2.92 -7.87
C ILE A 98 -8.76 3.03 -9.02
N LYS A 99 -8.89 4.09 -9.83
CA LYS A 99 -8.00 4.34 -10.96
C LYS A 99 -6.56 4.42 -10.48
N LYS A 100 -6.28 5.18 -9.43
CA LYS A 100 -4.92 5.30 -8.88
C LYS A 100 -4.41 3.98 -8.33
N PHE A 101 -5.26 3.22 -7.65
CA PHE A 101 -4.90 1.92 -7.09
C PHE A 101 -4.43 0.97 -8.20
N ILE A 102 -5.18 0.88 -9.30
CA ILE A 102 -4.82 0.05 -10.47
C ILE A 102 -3.56 0.60 -11.17
N GLU A 103 -3.49 1.91 -11.46
CA GLU A 103 -2.35 2.54 -12.13
C GLU A 103 -1.02 2.40 -11.35
N SER A 104 -1.10 2.33 -10.03
CA SER A 104 0.07 2.15 -9.16
C SER A 104 0.40 0.68 -8.91
N ASN A 105 -0.20 -0.25 -9.66
CA ASN A 105 -0.12 -1.68 -9.43
C ASN A 105 -0.36 -2.01 -7.94
N ASN A 106 -1.50 -1.55 -7.41
CA ASN A 106 -1.89 -1.74 -6.00
C ASN A 106 -0.85 -1.17 -5.02
N PHE A 107 -0.22 -0.05 -5.38
CA PHE A 107 0.86 0.62 -4.66
C PHE A 107 2.10 -0.24 -4.39
N GLU A 108 2.38 -1.21 -5.27
CA GLU A 108 3.55 -2.08 -5.17
C GLU A 108 4.89 -1.30 -5.13
N GLU A 109 5.92 -1.88 -4.53
CA GLU A 109 7.29 -1.39 -4.67
C GLU A 109 7.81 -1.82 -6.04
N GLU A 110 8.33 -0.87 -6.82
CA GLU A 110 9.21 -1.21 -7.92
C GLU A 110 10.39 -1.97 -7.31
N ILE A 111 10.54 -3.23 -7.69
CA ILE A 111 11.74 -3.99 -7.38
C ILE A 111 12.83 -3.32 -8.20
N ILE A 112 13.64 -2.48 -7.55
CA ILE A 112 14.92 -2.09 -8.12
C ILE A 112 15.77 -3.36 -8.04
N GLU A 113 15.70 -4.18 -9.09
CA GLU A 113 16.68 -5.24 -9.32
C GLU A 113 18.03 -4.55 -9.45
N TYR A 114 18.80 -4.53 -8.37
CA TYR A 114 20.24 -4.41 -8.49
C TYR A 114 20.68 -5.67 -9.23
N SER A 115 20.82 -5.56 -10.54
CA SER A 115 21.45 -6.57 -11.38
C SER A 115 22.70 -7.04 -10.67
N SER A 116 22.72 -8.32 -10.31
CA SER A 116 23.82 -8.97 -9.60
C SER A 116 25.14 -8.69 -10.31
N LEU A 117 25.95 -7.82 -9.73
CA LEU A 117 27.37 -7.69 -10.07
C LEU A 117 28.14 -8.14 -8.85
N ASP A 118 28.61 -9.38 -9.00
CA ASP A 118 29.67 -10.09 -8.32
C ASP A 118 29.48 -10.48 -6.84
N ASP A 119 29.63 -11.79 -6.67
CA ASP A 119 29.83 -12.53 -5.44
C ASP A 119 30.98 -11.94 -4.59
N ASP A 120 30.88 -12.14 -3.28
CA ASP A 120 31.93 -11.97 -2.26
C ASP A 120 32.36 -10.54 -1.88
N ILE A 121 31.49 -9.74 -1.24
CA ILE A 121 31.96 -8.78 -0.21
C ILE A 121 31.00 -8.73 1.00
N HIS A 122 31.59 -8.91 2.19
CA HIS A 122 30.99 -8.93 3.53
C HIS A 122 29.87 -7.91 3.78
N LYS A 123 28.65 -8.43 3.98
CA LYS A 123 27.40 -7.67 4.22
C LYS A 123 27.27 -7.04 5.62
N ASN A 124 28.37 -6.59 6.23
CA ASN A 124 28.33 -5.95 7.55
C ASN A 124 28.94 -4.53 7.59
N ASP A 125 29.78 -4.17 6.62
CA ASP A 125 30.57 -2.93 6.75
C ASP A 125 29.86 -1.69 6.16
N ILE A 126 29.04 -1.86 5.11
CA ILE A 126 28.37 -0.73 4.43
C ILE A 126 27.40 0.02 5.37
N TYR A 127 26.67 -0.69 6.23
CA TYR A 127 25.75 -0.05 7.18
C TYR A 127 26.48 0.72 8.28
N GLN A 128 27.64 0.24 8.73
CA GLN A 128 28.47 0.93 9.72
C GLN A 128 29.17 2.15 9.10
N GLU A 129 29.61 2.04 7.85
CA GLU A 129 30.28 3.12 7.13
C GLU A 129 29.31 4.29 6.86
N ILE A 130 28.09 4.02 6.40
CA ILE A 130 27.04 5.04 6.23
C ILE A 130 26.67 5.68 7.58
N TYR A 131 26.57 4.88 8.65
CA TYR A 131 26.26 5.39 9.98
C TYR A 131 27.35 6.32 10.52
N ASN A 132 28.63 6.01 10.28
CA ASN A 132 29.75 6.82 10.72
C ASN A 132 29.88 8.12 9.90
N ILE A 133 29.68 8.07 8.58
CA ILE A 133 29.69 9.25 7.71
C ILE A 133 28.60 10.25 8.13
N LEU A 134 27.40 9.77 8.49
CA LEU A 134 26.30 10.63 8.94
C LEU A 134 26.51 11.19 10.36
N LYS A 135 27.37 10.56 11.17
CA LYS A 135 27.66 10.99 12.53
C LYS A 135 28.81 12.01 12.61
N GLU A 136 29.75 11.99 11.67
CA GLU A 136 30.90 12.91 11.65
C GLU A 136 30.62 14.22 10.88
N GLY A 137 29.47 14.36 10.24
CA GLY A 137 29.04 15.57 9.52
C GLY A 137 28.27 16.61 10.36
N GLY A 138 28.35 16.56 11.69
CA GLY A 138 27.67 17.46 12.63
C GLY A 138 28.62 18.33 13.44
#